data_AF-A0A940BHE0-F1
#
_entry.id   AF-A0A940BHE0-F1
#
_cell.length_a   1.000
_cell.length_b   1.000
_cell.length_c   1.000
_cell.angle_alpha   90.00
_cell.angle_beta   90.00
_cell.angle_gamma   90.00
#
_symmetry.space_group_name_H-M   'P 1'
#
loop_
_entity.id
_entity.type
_entity.pdbx_description
1 polymer ?
#
loop_
_entity_poly.entity_id
_entity_poly.type
_entity_poly.pdbx_seq_one_letter_code
_entity_poly.pdbx_strand_id
1 'polypeptide(L)'
;MKKNLFKSLLSFVVCLAPLFSFVGCDSEDDEGGDYRVEIGVVDKSVYETAYNRLLEMGWESQDMGSLTSADVKSVRDYLYEHTDKKDNDYIQEELSEEGVRSLFEPQGLSEEEADSLVDRELSRMNALGNYLAFFKSATSPESKVWVYFEK
;
A
#
# COMPACT_ATOMS: atom_id res chain seq x y z
N MET A 1 -30.21 30.07 -12.18
CA MET A 1 -30.86 28.78 -11.85
C MET A 1 -29.76 27.73 -11.70
N LYS A 2 -29.51 27.31 -10.46
CA LYS A 2 -29.62 25.92 -9.95
C LYS A 2 -28.45 25.00 -10.39
N LYS A 3 -27.67 24.32 -9.53
CA LYS A 3 -27.39 24.32 -8.08
C LYS A 3 -26.02 23.66 -7.94
N ASN A 4 -25.09 24.26 -7.18
CA ASN A 4 -23.85 23.63 -6.74
C ASN A 4 -24.16 22.53 -5.72
N LEU A 5 -23.82 21.29 -6.02
CA LEU A 5 -23.85 20.15 -5.10
C LEU A 5 -22.74 19.17 -5.51
N PHE A 6 -21.55 19.32 -4.93
CA PHE A 6 -20.66 18.21 -4.55
C PHE A 6 -19.71 18.74 -3.46
N LYS A 7 -20.32 19.12 -2.34
CA LYS A 7 -19.68 19.10 -1.01
C LYS A 7 -20.02 17.73 -0.43
N SER A 8 -19.12 16.77 -0.51
CA SER A 8 -18.91 15.66 0.44
C SER A 8 -17.84 14.73 -0.15
N LEU A 9 -17.01 14.13 0.71
CA LEU A 9 -15.84 13.27 0.44
C LEU A 9 -14.46 13.95 0.33
N LEU A 10 -14.27 15.04 1.07
CA LEU A 10 -12.98 15.38 1.69
C LEU A 10 -13.19 15.33 3.21
N SER A 11 -13.28 14.11 3.73
CA SER A 11 -13.19 13.82 5.17
C SER A 11 -12.21 12.67 5.36
N PHE A 12 -10.98 12.91 4.93
CA PHE A 12 -9.80 12.44 5.65
C PHE A 12 -8.96 13.69 5.91
N VAL A 13 -9.37 14.39 6.97
CA VAL A 13 -8.54 15.40 7.62
C VAL A 13 -7.46 14.60 8.35
N VAL A 14 -6.28 14.53 7.74
CA VAL A 14 -5.05 14.26 8.46
C VAL A 14 -4.84 15.43 9.41
N CYS A 15 -5.39 15.33 10.62
CA CYS A 15 -5.08 16.21 11.74
C CYS A 15 -3.72 15.78 12.31
N LEU A 16 -2.64 16.22 11.69
CA LEU A 16 -1.32 16.19 12.31
C LEU A 16 -1.08 17.50 13.10
N ALA A 17 -1.42 17.40 14.40
CA ALA A 17 -0.83 18.08 15.58
C ALA A 17 -1.12 19.59 15.80
N PRO A 18 -1.28 20.09 17.07
CA PRO A 18 -0.14 20.13 18.01
C PRO A 18 -0.42 20.04 19.54
N LEU A 19 0.61 19.60 20.28
CA LEU A 19 1.02 19.97 21.66
C LEU A 19 0.20 19.49 22.90
N PHE A 20 0.87 18.66 23.72
CA PHE A 20 0.77 18.43 25.18
C PHE A 20 -0.53 18.80 25.94
N SER A 21 -1.14 17.81 26.60
CA SER A 21 -1.36 17.78 28.08
C SER A 21 -2.01 16.47 28.54
N PHE A 22 -1.40 15.85 29.54
CA PHE A 22 -1.90 14.70 30.30
C PHE A 22 -3.25 15.00 30.98
N VAL A 23 -4.27 14.17 30.74
CA VAL A 23 -5.28 13.71 31.72
C VAL A 23 -5.80 12.36 31.19
N GLY A 24 -5.80 11.34 32.05
CA GLY A 24 -5.70 9.94 31.66
C GLY A 24 -6.90 9.29 30.96
N CYS A 25 -6.60 8.17 30.32
CA CYS A 25 -7.44 6.99 30.27
C CYS A 25 -6.52 5.81 29.96
N ASP A 26 -6.87 4.63 30.48
CA ASP A 26 -6.14 3.36 30.45
C ASP A 26 -5.24 3.16 29.22
N SER A 27 -3.96 2.87 29.48
CA SER A 27 -3.09 2.26 28.48
C SER A 27 -3.54 0.82 28.30
N GLU A 28 -4.56 0.62 27.46
CA GLU A 28 -4.72 -0.64 26.74
C GLU A 28 -3.42 -0.87 25.96
N ASP A 29 -2.88 -2.08 26.08
CA ASP A 29 -1.63 -2.48 25.43
C ASP A 29 -1.67 -2.05 23.95
N ASP A 30 -0.74 -1.19 23.53
CA ASP A 30 -0.51 -0.90 22.12
C ASP A 30 -0.06 -2.22 21.46
N GLU A 31 -1.02 -2.99 20.94
CA GLU A 31 -0.77 -4.07 19.99
C GLU A 31 -0.13 -3.42 18.75
N GLY A 32 1.21 -3.44 18.70
CA GLY A 32 1.97 -3.06 17.51
C GLY A 32 1.48 -3.86 16.29
N GLY A 33 1.45 -3.21 15.12
CA GLY A 33 0.90 -3.81 13.90
C GLY A 33 1.71 -5.02 13.41
N ASP A 34 1.02 -6.00 12.84
CA ASP A 34 1.62 -7.23 12.28
C ASP A 34 2.47 -6.99 11.03
N TYR A 35 2.28 -5.85 10.36
CA TYR A 35 2.91 -5.53 9.08
C TYR A 35 3.42 -4.10 9.04
N ARG A 36 4.65 -3.92 8.56
CA ARG A 36 5.16 -2.63 8.10
C ARG A 36 4.69 -2.38 6.68
N VAL A 37 4.03 -1.24 6.45
CA VAL A 37 3.53 -0.84 5.15
C VAL A 37 4.20 0.46 4.69
N GLU A 38 4.69 0.46 3.46
CA GLU A 38 5.27 1.64 2.81
C GLU A 38 4.49 1.91 1.53
N ILE A 39 3.97 3.13 1.38
CA ILE A 39 3.15 3.53 0.24
C ILE A 39 3.88 4.65 -0.48
N GLY A 40 3.95 4.59 -1.80
CA GLY A 40 4.39 5.74 -2.57
C GLY A 40 3.78 5.90 -3.95
N VAL A 41 3.98 7.06 -4.55
CA VAL A 41 3.52 7.40 -5.90
C VAL A 41 4.71 7.60 -6.83
N VAL A 42 4.68 6.94 -7.98
CA VAL A 42 5.72 7.06 -9.02
C VAL A 42 5.11 7.32 -10.39
N ASP A 43 5.91 7.89 -11.29
CA ASP A 43 5.55 8.01 -12.70
C ASP A 43 5.41 6.65 -13.37
N LYS A 44 4.59 6.59 -14.41
CA LYS A 44 4.30 5.38 -15.17
C LYS A 44 5.55 4.68 -15.71
N SER A 45 6.55 5.43 -16.19
CA SER A 45 7.80 4.86 -16.72
C SER A 45 8.65 4.16 -15.64
N VAL A 46 8.65 4.71 -14.42
CA VAL A 46 9.31 4.11 -13.25
C VAL A 46 8.58 2.82 -12.86
N TYR A 47 7.24 2.87 -12.78
CA TYR A 47 6.42 1.68 -12.54
C TYR A 47 6.67 0.58 -13.58
N GLU A 48 6.65 0.90 -14.88
CA GLU A 48 6.85 -0.09 -15.95
C GLU A 48 8.23 -0.75 -15.85
N THR A 49 9.26 0.02 -15.48
CA THR A 49 10.61 -0.51 -15.23
C THR A 49 10.63 -1.46 -14.03
N ALA A 50 10.02 -1.07 -12.91
CA ALA A 50 9.93 -1.89 -11.71
C ALA A 50 9.14 -3.19 -11.95
N TYR A 51 7.99 -3.09 -12.61
CA TYR A 51 7.11 -4.23 -12.91
C TYR A 51 7.80 -5.23 -13.84
N ASN A 52 8.47 -4.76 -14.90
CA ASN A 52 9.19 -5.65 -15.81
C ASN A 52 10.32 -6.42 -15.11
N ARG A 53 11.04 -5.79 -14.16
CA ARG A 53 12.03 -6.50 -13.34
C ARG A 53 11.41 -7.62 -12.50
N LEU A 54 10.27 -7.35 -11.87
CA LEU A 54 9.54 -8.38 -11.11
C LEU A 54 9.10 -9.54 -12.03
N LEU A 55 8.60 -9.24 -13.23
CA LEU A 55 8.24 -10.27 -14.21
C LEU A 55 9.44 -11.13 -14.62
N GLU A 56 10.60 -10.52 -14.88
CA GLU A 56 11.84 -11.23 -15.19
C GLU A 56 12.29 -12.15 -14.04
N MET A 57 11.96 -11.81 -12.80
CA MET A 57 12.24 -12.59 -11.59
C MET A 57 11.19 -13.67 -11.29
N GLY A 58 10.12 -13.75 -12.07
CA GLY A 58 9.07 -14.77 -11.92
C GLY A 58 7.85 -14.34 -11.09
N TRP A 59 7.58 -13.03 -10.97
CA TRP A 59 6.46 -12.50 -10.19
C TRP A 59 5.07 -13.08 -10.54
N GLU A 60 4.83 -13.40 -11.81
CA GLU A 60 3.58 -14.02 -12.27
C GLU A 60 3.64 -15.55 -12.35
N SER A 61 4.79 -16.18 -12.05
CA SER A 61 4.91 -17.63 -12.13
C SER A 61 4.12 -18.31 -11.02
N GLN A 62 3.44 -19.42 -11.34
CA GLN A 62 2.64 -20.16 -10.35
C GLN A 62 3.50 -20.75 -9.23
N ASP A 63 4.78 -21.02 -9.51
CA ASP A 63 5.72 -21.59 -8.56
C ASP A 63 6.48 -20.52 -7.76
N MET A 64 6.45 -19.24 -8.14
CA MET A 64 7.20 -18.10 -7.56
C MET A 64 8.68 -18.42 -7.21
N GLY A 65 9.22 -19.54 -7.70
CA GLY A 65 10.33 -20.23 -7.05
C GLY A 65 11.67 -19.55 -7.26
N SER A 66 11.75 -18.61 -8.21
CA SER A 66 12.90 -17.77 -8.48
C SER A 66 12.86 -16.42 -7.78
N LEU A 67 11.68 -15.98 -7.31
CA LEU A 67 11.51 -14.67 -6.68
C LEU A 67 11.86 -14.78 -5.19
N THR A 68 12.79 -13.95 -4.73
CA THR A 68 13.19 -13.92 -3.32
C THR A 68 12.73 -12.62 -2.64
N SER A 69 12.66 -12.65 -1.31
CA SER A 69 12.45 -11.45 -0.49
C SER A 69 13.43 -10.32 -0.82
N ALA A 70 14.68 -10.66 -1.15
CA ALA A 70 15.72 -9.69 -1.50
C ALA A 70 15.45 -9.03 -2.86
N ASP A 71 14.90 -9.78 -3.81
CA ASP A 71 14.51 -9.25 -5.12
C ASP A 71 13.37 -8.23 -4.98
N VAL A 72 12.35 -8.57 -4.18
CA VAL A 72 11.25 -7.65 -3.87
C VAL A 72 11.75 -6.39 -3.19
N LYS A 73 12.68 -6.52 -2.22
CA LYS A 73 13.32 -5.37 -1.55
C LYS A 73 14.10 -4.50 -2.53
N SER A 74 14.84 -5.10 -3.46
CA SER A 74 15.59 -4.35 -4.47
C SER A 74 14.67 -3.52 -5.37
N VAL A 75 13.51 -4.06 -5.75
CA VAL A 75 12.50 -3.32 -6.52
C VAL A 75 11.83 -2.23 -5.67
N ARG A 76 11.54 -2.51 -4.40
CA ARG A 76 11.06 -1.50 -3.45
C ARG A 76 12.04 -0.34 -3.33
N ASP A 77 13.32 -0.62 -3.13
CA ASP A 77 14.36 0.41 -2.99
C ASP A 77 14.41 1.30 -4.24
N TYR A 78 14.33 0.70 -5.43
CA TYR A 78 14.22 1.45 -6.69
C TYR A 78 12.98 2.36 -6.73
N LEU A 79 11.80 1.86 -6.35
CA LEU A 79 10.56 2.67 -6.30
C LEU A 79 10.68 3.81 -5.29
N TYR A 80 11.24 3.54 -4.12
CA TYR A 80 11.45 4.51 -3.05
C TYR A 80 12.40 5.65 -3.44
N GLU A 81 13.48 5.35 -4.17
CA GLU A 81 14.40 6.35 -4.69
C GLU A 81 13.77 7.30 -5.72
N HIS A 82 12.73 6.82 -6.42
CA HIS A 82 12.01 7.56 -7.47
C HIS A 82 10.66 8.12 -7.00
N THR A 83 10.34 7.97 -5.72
CA THR A 83 9.17 8.59 -5.10
C THR A 83 9.56 9.97 -4.58
N ASP A 84 8.84 11.03 -4.96
CA ASP A 84 9.07 12.34 -4.36
C ASP A 84 8.67 12.30 -2.88
N LYS A 85 9.55 12.77 -2.00
CA LYS A 85 9.34 12.71 -0.55
C LYS A 85 8.77 14.00 0.02
N LYS A 86 8.52 15.01 -0.82
CA LYS A 86 8.15 16.36 -0.37
C LYS A 86 6.64 16.63 -0.30
N ASP A 87 5.81 15.83 -0.97
CA ASP A 87 4.39 16.13 -1.20
C ASP A 87 3.39 15.08 -0.66
N ASN A 88 3.68 14.40 0.45
CA ASN A 88 2.88 13.26 0.98
C ASN A 88 2.81 12.05 0.03
N ASP A 89 3.66 12.01 -0.99
CA ASP A 89 3.77 10.91 -1.94
C ASP A 89 4.51 9.70 -1.36
N TYR A 90 4.92 9.75 -0.09
CA TYR A 90 5.45 8.64 0.67
C TYR A 90 4.85 8.58 2.08
N ILE A 91 4.35 7.41 2.46
CA ILE A 91 3.78 7.11 3.78
C ILE A 91 4.43 5.81 4.29
N GLN A 92 4.74 5.76 5.58
CA GLN A 92 5.19 4.54 6.26
C GLN A 92 4.38 4.38 7.55
N GLU A 93 3.73 3.24 7.70
CA GLU A 93 2.82 2.93 8.81
C GLU A 93 2.97 1.46 9.25
N GLU A 94 2.48 1.15 10.44
CA GLU A 94 2.31 -0.24 10.90
C GLU A 94 0.82 -0.55 10.93
N LEU A 95 0.42 -1.63 10.27
CA LEU A 95 -0.98 -2.04 10.15
C LEU A 95 -1.17 -3.46 10.69
N SER A 96 -2.32 -3.71 11.30
CA SER A 96 -2.80 -5.07 11.57
C SER A 96 -3.14 -5.78 10.26
N GLU A 97 -3.35 -7.10 10.32
CA GLU A 97 -3.83 -7.86 9.15
C GLU A 97 -5.13 -7.27 8.57
N GLU A 98 -6.08 -6.85 9.42
CA GLU A 98 -7.33 -6.19 8.99
C GLU A 98 -7.06 -4.88 8.24
N GLY A 99 -6.10 -4.08 8.72
CA GLY A 99 -5.67 -2.87 8.03
C GLY A 99 -5.12 -3.15 6.63
N VAL A 100 -4.30 -4.20 6.48
CA VAL A 100 -3.80 -4.65 5.18
C VAL A 100 -4.94 -5.14 4.28
N ARG A 101 -5.89 -5.94 4.80
CA ARG A 101 -7.06 -6.41 4.05
C ARG A 101 -7.84 -5.24 3.44
N SER A 102 -8.05 -4.17 4.21
CA SER A 102 -8.76 -2.97 3.76
C SER A 102 -8.09 -2.24 2.58
N LEU A 103 -6.76 -2.36 2.42
CA LEU A 103 -6.03 -1.77 1.28
C LEU A 103 -6.28 -2.52 -0.03
N PHE A 104 -6.59 -3.81 0.05
CA PHE A 104 -6.85 -4.67 -1.10
C PHE A 104 -8.33 -4.74 -1.47
N GLU A 105 -9.24 -4.24 -0.63
CA GLU A 105 -10.67 -4.16 -0.91
C GLU A 105 -10.91 -3.38 -2.21
N PRO A 106 -11.23 -4.06 -3.32
CA PRO A 106 -11.36 -3.41 -4.60
C PRO A 106 -12.74 -2.75 -4.70
N GLN A 107 -12.76 -1.51 -5.16
CA GLN A 107 -14.01 -0.83 -5.45
C GLN A 107 -14.70 -1.49 -6.66
N GLY A 108 -15.77 -2.24 -6.38
CA GLY A 108 -16.64 -2.83 -7.41
C GLY A 108 -16.51 -4.32 -7.67
N LEU A 109 -15.80 -5.10 -6.82
CA LEU A 109 -15.97 -6.56 -6.77
C LEU A 109 -17.06 -6.96 -5.77
N SER A 110 -17.56 -8.18 -5.89
CA SER A 110 -18.34 -8.79 -4.81
C SER A 110 -17.45 -9.10 -3.59
N GLU A 111 -18.06 -9.20 -2.40
CA GLU A 111 -17.38 -9.51 -1.15
C GLU A 111 -16.54 -10.79 -1.25
N GLU A 112 -17.11 -11.86 -1.84
CA GLU A 112 -16.42 -13.14 -2.04
C GLU A 112 -15.20 -13.04 -2.97
N GLU A 113 -15.28 -12.24 -4.05
CA GLU A 113 -14.17 -12.03 -4.97
C GLU A 113 -13.06 -11.16 -4.36
N ALA A 114 -13.44 -10.17 -3.54
CA ALA A 114 -12.51 -9.35 -2.79
C ALA A 114 -11.75 -10.19 -1.75
N ASP A 115 -12.45 -10.99 -0.96
CA ASP A 115 -11.83 -11.88 0.04
C ASP A 115 -10.88 -12.88 -0.60
N SER A 116 -11.29 -13.52 -1.71
CA SER A 116 -10.43 -14.47 -2.41
C SER A 116 -9.16 -13.82 -2.98
N LEU A 117 -9.27 -12.57 -3.45
CA LEU A 117 -8.12 -11.79 -3.91
C LEU A 117 -7.18 -11.47 -2.74
N VAL A 118 -7.73 -10.93 -1.65
CA VAL A 118 -6.99 -10.52 -0.46
C VAL A 118 -6.24 -11.71 0.15
N ASP A 119 -6.91 -12.85 0.33
CA ASP A 119 -6.29 -14.07 0.88
C ASP A 119 -5.15 -14.59 0.00
N ARG A 120 -5.29 -14.47 -1.33
CA ARG A 120 -4.22 -14.84 -2.27
C ARG A 120 -3.01 -13.93 -2.10
N GLU A 121 -3.20 -12.61 -2.01
CA GLU A 121 -2.10 -11.66 -1.86
C GLU A 121 -1.44 -11.77 -0.47
N LEU A 122 -2.22 -11.97 0.59
CA LEU A 122 -1.70 -12.24 1.95
C LEU A 122 -0.92 -13.55 2.02
N SER A 123 -1.38 -14.61 1.35
CA SER A 123 -0.67 -15.88 1.28
C SER A 123 0.70 -15.75 0.58
N ARG A 124 0.75 -15.00 -0.52
CA ARG A 124 2.00 -14.69 -1.24
C ARG A 124 2.96 -13.87 -0.38
N MET A 125 2.45 -12.85 0.31
CA MET A 125 3.22 -12.05 1.25
C MET A 125 3.79 -12.89 2.39
N ASN A 126 2.98 -13.76 3.00
CA ASN A 126 3.42 -14.64 4.08
C ASN A 126 4.45 -15.68 3.62
N ALA A 127 4.39 -16.13 2.36
CA ALA A 127 5.36 -17.07 1.80
C ALA A 127 6.75 -16.43 1.57
N LEU A 128 6.78 -15.18 1.10
CA LEU A 128 8.03 -14.45 0.79
C LEU A 128 8.57 -13.64 1.97
N GLY A 129 7.74 -13.33 2.96
CA GLY A 129 8.04 -12.40 4.06
C GLY A 129 7.85 -10.93 3.69
N ASN A 130 7.63 -10.62 2.41
CA ASN A 130 7.28 -9.29 1.92
C ASN A 130 6.54 -9.35 0.57
N TYR A 131 5.95 -8.23 0.17
CA TYR A 131 5.19 -8.12 -1.07
C TYR A 131 5.13 -6.70 -1.62
N LEU A 132 4.85 -6.57 -2.91
CA LEU A 132 4.62 -5.31 -3.61
C LEU A 132 3.27 -5.37 -4.33
N ALA A 133 2.36 -4.45 -4.03
CA ALA A 133 1.14 -4.25 -4.78
C ALA A 133 1.20 -2.94 -5.58
N PHE A 134 0.52 -2.92 -6.73
CA PHE A 134 0.45 -1.75 -7.59
C PHE A 134 -1.00 -1.38 -7.87
N PHE A 135 -1.34 -0.11 -7.64
CA PHE A 135 -2.69 0.43 -7.84
C PHE A 135 -2.69 1.61 -8.82
N LYS A 136 -3.87 1.92 -9.37
CA LYS A 136 -4.06 3.13 -10.17
C LYS A 136 -4.00 4.34 -9.24
N SER A 137 -3.29 5.40 -9.63
CA SER A 137 -3.43 6.68 -8.94
C SER A 137 -4.82 7.26 -9.22
N ALA A 138 -5.50 7.70 -8.16
CA ALA A 138 -6.79 8.38 -8.27
C ALA A 138 -6.66 9.80 -8.84
N THR A 139 -5.46 10.40 -8.72
CA THR A 139 -5.22 11.81 -9.02
C THR A 139 -4.47 12.03 -10.33
N SER A 140 -3.73 11.03 -10.84
CA SER A 140 -2.98 11.13 -12.09
C SER A 140 -2.96 9.81 -12.88
N PRO A 141 -3.51 9.75 -14.10
CA PRO A 141 -3.45 8.55 -14.93
C PRO A 141 -2.02 8.19 -15.39
N GLU A 142 -1.10 9.15 -15.35
CA GLU A 142 0.32 8.97 -15.70
C GLU A 142 1.17 8.51 -14.50
N SER A 143 0.53 8.24 -13.36
CA SER A 143 1.20 7.82 -12.13
C SER A 143 0.59 6.52 -11.59
N LYS A 144 1.35 5.82 -10.77
CA LYS A 144 0.97 4.58 -10.11
C LYS A 144 1.27 4.67 -8.62
N VAL A 145 0.40 4.06 -7.83
CA VAL A 145 0.63 3.87 -6.40
C VAL A 145 1.29 2.52 -6.23
N TRP A 146 2.43 2.46 -5.55
CA TRP A 146 3.05 1.22 -5.09
C TRP A 146 2.85 1.09 -3.60
N VAL A 147 2.62 -0.13 -3.13
CA VAL A 147 2.49 -0.45 -1.71
C VAL A 147 3.39 -1.64 -1.43
N TYR A 148 4.35 -1.46 -0.53
CA TYR A 148 5.21 -2.51 -0.02
C TYR A 148 4.70 -2.95 1.34
N PHE A 149 4.66 -4.26 1.55
CA PHE A 149 4.30 -4.89 2.81
C PHE A 149 5.46 -5.76 3.28
N GLU A 150 5.76 -5.72 4.57
CA GLU A 150 6.72 -6.60 5.22
C GLU A 150 6.18 -7.04 6.57
N LYS A 151 6.26 -8.35 6.82
CA LYS A 151 5.92 -8.95 8.12
C LYS A 151 7.11 -8.89 9.07
#